data_AF-A0A547PDA6-F1
#
_entry.id   AF-A0A547PDA6-F1
#
_cell.length_a   1.000
_cell.length_b   1.000
_cell.length_c   1.000
_cell.angle_alpha   90.00
_cell.angle_beta   90.00
_cell.angle_gamma   90.00
#
_symmetry.space_group_name_H-M   'P 1'
#
loop_
_entity.id
_entity.type
_entity.pdbx_description
1 polymer ?
#
loop_
_entity_poly.entity_id
_entity_poly.type
_entity_poly.pdbx_seq_one_letter_code
_entity_poly.pdbx_strand_id
1 'polypeptide(L)'
;MTSETGPEGIPAATIVIFRTASDGGPPEVLMTVRSRNMAFAGGMAVFPGGRVDPADFKLAETLKNSTLSVDEIAHQIAAIRETLEETGLALGLSGDITADSARRARTMIEAEGALAPVLDAFGWDLDLDQIVPFARWFPQNEKLSRVYDTRFYLADLGTGEVDVSIDNSENTRLFWTSAQGAIDAAGRGEIKLIFPTRRNLERLALFANFDEARAHAEAIPVKTIIPQIDDSNDQPMLTIMEDAGYPITAELLSTVKRG
;
A
#
# COMPACT_ATOMS: atom_id res chain seq x y z
N MET A 1 -18.52 7.99 -31.67
CA MET A 1 -17.70 7.11 -30.82
C MET A 1 -17.94 7.57 -29.40
N THR A 2 -18.86 6.90 -28.71
CA THR A 2 -19.16 7.17 -27.31
C THR A 2 -18.00 6.62 -26.49
N SER A 3 -17.19 7.51 -25.92
CA SER A 3 -16.25 7.13 -24.86
C SER A 3 -17.09 6.70 -23.66
N GLU A 4 -17.30 5.41 -23.48
CA GLU A 4 -17.77 4.86 -22.21
C GLU A 4 -16.63 5.06 -21.21
N THR A 5 -16.63 6.23 -20.54
CA THR A 5 -15.85 6.42 -19.33
C THR A 5 -16.45 5.48 -18.30
N GLY A 6 -15.71 4.42 -17.95
CA GLY A 6 -16.05 3.56 -16.83
C GLY A 6 -16.21 4.37 -15.52
N PRO A 7 -16.72 3.77 -14.44
CA PRO A 7 -16.87 4.46 -13.17
C PRO A 7 -15.53 5.06 -12.73
N GLU A 8 -15.56 6.34 -12.32
CA GLU A 8 -14.39 7.04 -11.78
C GLU A 8 -13.96 6.33 -10.49
N GLY A 9 -12.78 5.72 -10.50
CA GLY A 9 -12.24 4.98 -9.37
C GLY A 9 -11.94 5.90 -8.20
N ILE A 10 -12.10 5.39 -6.97
CA ILE A 10 -11.67 6.11 -5.77
C ILE A 10 -10.13 6.05 -5.74
N PRO A 11 -9.41 7.18 -5.86
CA PRO A 11 -7.96 7.17 -5.82
C PRO A 11 -7.49 6.74 -4.42
N ALA A 12 -6.53 5.83 -4.38
CA ALA A 12 -5.97 5.31 -3.15
C ALA A 12 -4.47 5.05 -3.29
N ALA A 13 -3.78 5.12 -2.17
CA ALA A 13 -2.36 4.84 -2.09
C ALA A 13 -2.07 3.91 -0.92
N THR A 14 -1.05 3.08 -1.09
CA THR A 14 -0.65 2.04 -0.14
C THR A 14 0.85 1.96 -0.13
N ILE A 15 1.43 1.78 1.05
CA ILE A 15 2.87 1.58 1.20
C ILE A 15 3.15 0.19 1.78
N VAL A 16 4.12 -0.50 1.19
CA VAL A 16 4.67 -1.74 1.71
C VAL A 16 5.97 -1.37 2.40
N ILE A 17 5.93 -1.34 3.73
CA ILE A 17 7.06 -0.94 4.55
C ILE A 17 7.85 -2.19 4.92
N PHE A 18 9.11 -2.22 4.53
CA PHE A 18 10.06 -3.28 4.85
C PHE A 18 10.80 -2.98 6.16
N ARG A 19 11.19 -4.03 6.86
CA ARG A 19 12.28 -3.98 7.84
C ARG A 19 13.13 -5.24 7.78
N THR A 20 14.36 -5.13 8.27
CA THR A 20 15.18 -6.32 8.52
C THR A 20 14.58 -7.14 9.66
N ALA A 21 14.45 -8.46 9.46
CA ALA A 21 13.97 -9.36 10.51
C ALA A 21 14.99 -9.46 11.65
N SER A 22 14.50 -9.40 12.90
CA SER A 22 15.36 -9.42 14.09
C SER A 22 16.07 -10.76 14.32
N ASP A 23 15.56 -11.85 13.73
CA ASP A 23 16.12 -13.20 13.79
C ASP A 23 17.02 -13.55 12.60
N GLY A 24 17.27 -12.60 11.69
CA GLY A 24 18.04 -12.82 10.46
C GLY A 24 17.27 -13.60 9.39
N GLY A 25 15.95 -13.78 9.55
CA GLY A 25 15.06 -14.34 8.55
C GLY A 25 14.82 -13.43 7.34
N PRO A 26 13.91 -13.83 6.43
CA PRO A 26 13.51 -12.99 5.30
C PRO A 26 12.93 -11.65 5.77
N PRO A 27 12.99 -10.59 4.95
CA PRO A 27 12.50 -9.27 5.34
C PRO A 27 11.04 -9.32 5.73
N GLU A 28 10.70 -8.55 6.76
CA GLU A 28 9.33 -8.42 7.22
C GLU A 28 8.67 -7.20 6.59
N VAL A 29 7.37 -7.31 6.33
CA VAL A 29 6.51 -6.23 5.86
C VAL A 29 5.48 -5.87 6.92
N LEU A 30 5.19 -4.58 7.07
CA LEU A 30 4.15 -4.11 7.98
C LEU A 30 2.76 -4.37 7.37
N MET A 31 1.93 -5.09 8.11
CA MET A 31 0.54 -5.35 7.74
C MET A 31 -0.41 -4.92 8.84
N THR A 32 -1.65 -4.66 8.46
CA THR A 32 -2.75 -4.33 9.36
C THR A 32 -3.96 -5.20 9.07
N VAL A 33 -4.64 -5.67 10.13
CA VAL A 33 -5.97 -6.28 9.99
C VAL A 33 -7.03 -5.19 10.13
N ARG A 34 -7.77 -4.93 9.06
CA ARG A 34 -8.85 -3.92 9.05
C ARG A 34 -9.97 -4.31 10.02
N SER A 35 -10.57 -3.33 10.66
CA SER A 35 -11.79 -3.52 11.46
C SER A 35 -12.87 -4.24 10.67
N ARG A 36 -13.57 -5.18 11.31
CA ARG A 36 -14.67 -5.94 10.67
C ARG A 36 -15.83 -5.05 10.22
N ASN A 37 -15.96 -3.85 10.80
CA ASN A 37 -17.01 -2.90 10.49
C ASN A 37 -16.71 -2.05 9.25
N MET A 38 -15.53 -2.19 8.64
CA MET A 38 -15.18 -1.44 7.44
C MET A 38 -15.96 -1.93 6.22
N ALA A 39 -16.48 -0.99 5.43
CA ALA A 39 -17.30 -1.26 4.25
C ALA A 39 -16.54 -1.96 3.10
N PHE A 40 -15.21 -1.99 3.13
CA PHE A 40 -14.35 -2.69 2.16
C PHE A 40 -13.24 -3.43 2.90
N ALA A 41 -13.04 -4.70 2.54
CA ALA A 41 -12.00 -5.57 3.10
C ALA A 41 -12.01 -5.67 4.64
N GLY A 42 -13.19 -5.58 5.30
CA GLY A 42 -13.30 -5.71 6.75
C GLY A 42 -12.81 -7.08 7.25
N GLY A 43 -11.92 -7.10 8.25
CA GLY A 43 -11.29 -8.31 8.78
C GLY A 43 -10.22 -8.93 7.86
N MET A 44 -9.83 -8.24 6.78
CA MET A 44 -8.76 -8.67 5.89
C MET A 44 -7.43 -8.07 6.35
N ALA A 45 -6.34 -8.81 6.16
CA ALA A 45 -4.99 -8.28 6.29
C ALA A 45 -4.63 -7.52 5.00
N VAL A 46 -4.17 -6.28 5.17
CA VAL A 46 -3.76 -5.37 4.11
C VAL A 46 -2.47 -4.66 4.52
N PHE A 47 -1.85 -3.92 3.60
CA PHE A 47 -0.78 -2.98 3.92
C PHE A 47 -1.36 -1.62 4.35
N PRO A 48 -0.61 -0.78 5.08
CA PRO A 48 -1.03 0.57 5.44
C PRO A 48 -1.36 1.43 4.22
N GLY A 49 -2.43 2.20 4.32
CA GLY A 49 -2.84 3.08 3.24
C GLY A 49 -4.34 3.38 3.21
N GLY A 50 -4.68 4.36 2.37
CA GLY A 50 -6.01 4.91 2.32
C GLY A 50 -6.28 5.71 1.06
N ARG A 51 -7.25 6.62 1.15
CA ARG A 51 -7.68 7.42 0.00
C ARG A 51 -6.69 8.55 -0.24
N VAL A 52 -6.60 8.98 -1.49
CA VAL A 52 -5.95 10.26 -1.81
C VAL A 52 -6.96 11.37 -1.58
N ASP A 53 -6.63 12.30 -0.70
CA ASP A 53 -7.52 13.38 -0.30
C ASP A 53 -7.24 14.65 -1.12
N PRO A 54 -8.22 15.57 -1.25
CA PRO A 54 -8.02 16.83 -1.96
C PRO A 54 -6.84 17.66 -1.43
N ALA A 55 -6.52 17.54 -0.13
CA ALA A 55 -5.38 18.19 0.48
C ALA A 55 -4.04 17.66 -0.07
N ASP A 56 -3.96 16.36 -0.41
CA ASP A 56 -2.78 15.73 -0.98
C ASP A 56 -2.50 16.29 -2.39
N PHE A 57 -3.55 16.46 -3.21
CA PHE A 57 -3.45 17.13 -4.52
C PHE A 57 -3.00 18.58 -4.40
N LYS A 58 -3.58 19.32 -3.44
CA LYS A 58 -3.21 20.73 -3.22
C LYS A 58 -1.74 20.87 -2.80
N LEU A 59 -1.24 19.96 -1.96
CA LEU A 59 0.17 19.93 -1.59
C LEU A 59 1.04 19.53 -2.79
N ALA A 60 0.64 18.53 -3.59
CA ALA A 60 1.34 18.12 -4.80
C ALA A 60 1.51 19.27 -5.82
N GLU A 61 0.53 20.17 -5.94
CA GLU A 61 0.61 21.36 -6.81
C GLU A 61 1.72 22.35 -6.40
N THR A 62 2.25 22.25 -5.19
CA THR A 62 3.39 23.09 -4.76
C THR A 62 4.72 22.57 -5.32
N LEU A 63 4.79 21.30 -5.72
CA LEU A 63 5.98 20.60 -6.21
C LEU A 63 6.12 20.59 -7.74
N LYS A 64 5.61 21.64 -8.42
CA LYS A 64 5.50 21.74 -9.90
C LYS A 64 6.80 21.57 -10.70
N ASN A 65 7.96 21.62 -10.06
CA ASN A 65 9.26 21.41 -10.71
C ASN A 65 9.73 19.94 -10.69
N SER A 66 8.92 19.04 -10.14
CA SER A 66 9.18 17.60 -10.18
C SER A 66 8.99 17.03 -11.59
N THR A 67 9.71 15.96 -11.90
CA THR A 67 9.51 15.17 -13.14
C THR A 67 8.23 14.32 -13.09
N LEU A 68 7.66 14.14 -11.89
CA LEU A 68 6.42 13.39 -11.68
C LEU A 68 5.19 14.27 -11.92
N SER A 69 4.08 13.66 -12.32
CA SER A 69 2.80 14.36 -12.43
C SER A 69 2.26 14.73 -11.05
N VAL A 70 1.46 15.81 -10.96
CA VAL A 70 0.74 16.18 -9.72
C VAL A 70 -0.07 15.02 -9.18
N ASP A 71 -0.67 14.23 -10.08
CA ASP A 71 -1.45 13.06 -9.72
C ASP A 71 -0.59 11.96 -9.06
N GLU A 72 0.61 11.68 -9.56
CA GLU A 72 1.54 10.73 -8.93
C GLU A 72 2.04 11.24 -7.57
N ILE A 73 2.41 12.52 -7.49
CA ILE A 73 2.88 13.14 -6.25
C ILE A 73 1.77 13.12 -5.19
N ALA A 74 0.52 13.35 -5.56
CA ALA A 74 -0.61 13.28 -4.63
C ALA A 74 -0.80 11.87 -4.05
N HIS A 75 -0.63 10.82 -4.87
CA HIS A 75 -0.67 9.44 -4.37
C HIS A 75 0.50 9.12 -3.44
N GLN A 76 1.70 9.61 -3.76
CA GLN A 76 2.87 9.49 -2.88
C GLN A 76 2.67 10.20 -1.54
N ILE A 77 2.12 11.42 -1.56
CA ILE A 77 1.77 12.19 -0.35
C ILE A 77 0.71 11.45 0.48
N ALA A 78 -0.32 10.90 -0.16
CA ALA A 78 -1.35 10.12 0.53
C ALA A 78 -0.75 8.88 1.21
N ALA A 79 0.17 8.17 0.54
CA ALA A 79 0.88 7.03 1.15
C ALA A 79 1.68 7.46 2.39
N ILE A 80 2.39 8.59 2.32
CA ILE A 80 3.18 9.14 3.45
C ILE A 80 2.26 9.56 4.60
N ARG A 81 1.20 10.30 4.30
CA ARG A 81 0.19 10.76 5.26
C ARG A 81 -0.45 9.58 6.01
N GLU A 82 -0.99 8.62 5.28
CA GLU A 82 -1.65 7.43 5.84
C GLU A 82 -0.66 6.60 6.67
N THR A 83 0.61 6.54 6.27
CA THR A 83 1.65 5.87 7.06
C THR A 83 1.83 6.51 8.42
N LEU A 84 1.92 7.84 8.47
CA LEU A 84 2.06 8.57 9.73
C LEU A 84 0.80 8.43 10.60
N GLU A 85 -0.39 8.55 10.00
CA GLU A 85 -1.68 8.38 10.67
C GLU A 85 -1.84 6.99 11.29
N GLU A 86 -1.69 5.93 10.48
CA GLU A 86 -1.98 4.56 10.90
C GLU A 86 -0.88 3.96 11.77
N THR A 87 0.39 4.28 11.50
CA THR A 87 1.54 3.56 12.09
C THR A 87 2.42 4.44 12.99
N GLY A 88 2.36 5.76 12.84
CA GLY A 88 3.28 6.69 13.52
C GLY A 88 4.70 6.71 12.96
N LEU A 89 4.96 6.00 11.86
CA LEU A 89 6.24 6.06 11.14
C LEU A 89 6.26 7.30 10.24
N ALA A 90 7.35 8.07 10.32
CA ALA A 90 7.59 9.23 9.48
C ALA A 90 8.52 8.83 8.30
N LEU A 91 7.95 8.10 7.34
CA LEU A 91 8.65 7.65 6.11
C LEU A 91 8.32 8.58 4.93
N GLY A 92 9.27 8.77 4.00
CA GLY A 92 9.08 9.70 2.88
C GLY A 92 9.16 11.17 3.29
N LEU A 93 9.81 11.43 4.42
CA LEU A 93 9.97 12.74 5.03
C LEU A 93 11.45 12.96 5.37
N SER A 94 11.87 14.21 5.33
CA SER A 94 13.21 14.64 5.78
C SER A 94 13.09 15.80 6.78
N GLY A 95 14.10 15.93 7.63
CA GLY A 95 14.14 16.90 8.73
C GLY A 95 14.71 16.27 10.00
N ASP A 96 14.61 16.98 11.13
CA ASP A 96 14.98 16.44 12.44
C ASP A 96 13.85 15.52 12.96
N ILE A 97 13.84 14.29 12.45
CA ILE A 97 12.82 13.29 12.78
C ILE A 97 13.31 12.41 13.92
N THR A 98 12.67 12.57 15.07
CA THR A 98 12.82 11.71 16.26
C THR A 98 11.54 10.94 16.55
N ALA A 99 11.62 9.90 17.38
CA ALA A 99 10.42 9.18 17.84
C ALA A 99 9.42 10.08 18.59
N ASP A 100 9.89 11.12 19.29
CA ASP A 100 9.02 12.08 19.97
C ASP A 100 8.28 12.99 18.97
N SER A 101 9.01 13.55 18.02
CA SER A 101 8.41 14.40 16.98
C SER A 101 7.46 13.61 16.10
N ALA A 102 7.77 12.36 15.74
CA ALA A 102 6.85 11.48 15.00
C ALA A 102 5.55 11.22 15.77
N ARG A 103 5.62 10.98 17.08
CA ARG A 103 4.43 10.84 17.94
C ARG A 103 3.58 12.11 17.97
N ARG A 104 4.21 13.28 18.14
CA ARG A 104 3.50 14.57 18.16
C ARG A 104 2.90 14.90 16.78
N ALA A 105 3.63 14.61 15.71
CA ALA A 105 3.17 14.78 14.34
C ALA A 105 1.97 13.89 14.04
N ARG A 106 1.95 12.64 14.53
CA ARG A 106 0.79 11.75 14.45
C ARG A 106 -0.45 12.32 15.16
N THR A 107 -0.30 12.87 16.36
CA THR A 107 -1.42 13.55 17.04
C THR A 107 -1.92 14.76 16.26
N MET A 108 -1.01 15.52 15.66
CA MET A 108 -1.38 16.69 14.86
C MET A 108 -2.08 16.31 13.56
N ILE A 109 -1.61 15.27 12.85
CA ILE A 109 -2.22 14.86 11.59
C ILE A 109 -3.64 14.31 11.81
N GLU A 110 -3.89 13.62 12.93
CA GLU A 110 -5.23 13.18 13.32
C GLU A 110 -6.18 14.36 13.56
N ALA A 111 -5.67 15.48 14.07
CA ALA A 111 -6.45 16.69 14.32
C ALA A 111 -6.67 17.55 13.05
N GLU A 112 -5.66 17.65 12.19
CA GLU A 112 -5.67 18.52 11.00
C GLU A 112 -6.23 17.81 9.76
N GLY A 113 -6.12 16.48 9.67
CA GLY A 113 -6.54 15.69 8.51
C GLY A 113 -5.73 15.97 7.24
N ALA A 114 -4.56 16.57 7.34
CA ALA A 114 -3.71 16.91 6.21
C ALA A 114 -2.23 16.94 6.60
N LEU A 115 -1.35 16.58 5.67
CA LEU A 115 0.09 16.52 5.91
C LEU A 115 0.75 17.91 5.90
N ALA A 116 0.29 18.84 5.07
CA ALA A 116 0.95 20.15 4.90
C ALA A 116 1.12 20.95 6.21
N PRO A 117 0.09 21.08 7.09
CA PRO A 117 0.26 21.75 8.39
C PRO A 117 1.28 21.07 9.30
N VAL A 118 1.43 19.74 9.19
CA VAL A 118 2.40 18.97 9.96
C VAL A 118 3.82 19.25 9.46
N LEU A 119 4.02 19.29 8.14
CA LEU A 119 5.32 19.65 7.56
C LEU A 119 5.77 21.03 8.06
N ASP A 120 4.89 22.03 7.98
CA ASP A 120 5.16 23.40 8.42
C ASP A 120 5.48 23.47 9.92
N ALA A 121 4.71 22.77 10.77
CA ALA A 121 4.87 22.84 12.22
C ALA A 121 6.15 22.16 12.74
N PHE A 122 6.61 21.12 12.05
CA PHE A 122 7.79 20.35 12.45
C PHE A 122 9.05 20.72 11.67
N GLY A 123 8.94 21.61 10.67
CA GLY A 123 10.05 21.96 9.79
C GLY A 123 10.54 20.76 9.00
N TRP A 124 9.60 19.95 8.51
CA TRP A 124 9.87 18.76 7.70
C TRP A 124 9.56 19.03 6.24
N ASP A 125 10.28 18.33 5.37
CA ASP A 125 10.07 18.37 3.93
C ASP A 125 9.69 16.97 3.42
N LEU A 126 9.02 16.92 2.27
CA LEU A 126 8.76 15.67 1.56
C LEU A 126 10.08 15.13 0.97
N ASP A 127 10.35 13.85 1.21
CA ASP A 127 11.47 13.12 0.60
C ASP A 127 10.92 11.92 -0.17
N LEU A 128 10.41 12.20 -1.37
CA LEU A 128 9.72 11.22 -2.21
C LEU A 128 10.67 10.15 -2.78
N ASP A 129 11.99 10.36 -2.71
CA ASP A 129 12.99 9.40 -3.18
C ASP A 129 13.15 8.21 -2.21
N GLN A 130 12.63 8.31 -0.98
CA GLN A 130 12.58 7.19 -0.03
C GLN A 130 11.52 6.14 -0.36
N ILE A 131 10.61 6.43 -1.31
CA ILE A 131 9.54 5.52 -1.69
C ILE A 131 9.64 5.13 -3.16
N VAL A 132 9.40 3.86 -3.46
CA VAL A 132 9.61 3.28 -4.79
C VAL A 132 8.26 2.84 -5.37
N PRO A 133 7.82 3.33 -6.55
CA PRO A 133 6.62 2.84 -7.20
C PRO A 133 6.67 1.33 -7.45
N PHE A 134 5.60 0.60 -7.11
CA PHE A 134 5.60 -0.87 -7.13
C PHE A 134 4.53 -1.48 -8.03
N ALA A 135 3.28 -1.05 -7.88
CA ALA A 135 2.13 -1.60 -8.62
C ALA A 135 0.97 -0.60 -8.65
N ARG A 136 0.07 -0.75 -9.62
CA ARG A 136 -1.22 -0.05 -9.64
C ARG A 136 -2.33 -1.04 -9.93
N TRP A 137 -3.30 -1.13 -9.04
CA TRP A 137 -4.45 -2.02 -9.16
C TRP A 137 -5.72 -1.19 -9.33
N PHE A 138 -6.43 -1.40 -10.44
CA PHE A 138 -7.69 -0.73 -10.71
C PHE A 138 -8.70 -1.70 -11.34
N PRO A 139 -9.50 -2.43 -10.54
CA PRO A 139 -10.48 -3.41 -11.03
C PRO A 139 -11.73 -2.72 -11.60
N GLN A 140 -11.55 -1.80 -12.56
CA GLN A 140 -12.60 -0.95 -13.14
C GLN A 140 -13.67 -1.70 -13.93
N ASN A 141 -13.41 -2.95 -14.30
CA ASN A 141 -14.35 -3.82 -14.98
C ASN A 141 -15.26 -4.59 -14.00
N GLU A 142 -15.00 -4.52 -12.69
CA GLU A 142 -15.83 -5.17 -11.69
C GLU A 142 -17.03 -4.30 -11.29
N LYS A 143 -18.20 -4.93 -11.15
CA LYS A 143 -19.43 -4.27 -10.69
C LYS A 143 -19.48 -4.20 -9.16
N LEU A 144 -18.50 -3.53 -8.56
CA LEU A 144 -18.42 -3.32 -7.12
C LEU A 144 -19.04 -1.99 -6.73
N SER A 145 -19.58 -1.90 -5.51
CA SER A 145 -20.14 -0.64 -4.97
C SER A 145 -19.08 0.42 -4.71
N ARG A 146 -17.81 -0.01 -4.57
CA ARG A 146 -16.62 0.82 -4.46
C ARG A 146 -15.50 0.18 -5.24
N VAL A 147 -14.95 0.90 -6.21
CA VAL A 147 -13.77 0.49 -6.97
C VAL A 147 -12.65 1.46 -6.61
N TYR A 148 -11.54 0.94 -6.09
CA TYR A 148 -10.37 1.73 -5.74
C TYR A 148 -9.33 1.64 -6.87
N ASP A 149 -8.77 2.77 -7.26
CA ASP A 149 -7.59 2.86 -8.12
C ASP A 149 -6.39 3.04 -7.19
N THR A 150 -5.76 1.93 -6.83
CA THR A 150 -4.77 1.88 -5.75
C THR A 150 -3.36 1.79 -6.30
N ARG A 151 -2.51 2.76 -5.93
CA ARG A 151 -1.06 2.71 -6.17
C ARG A 151 -0.35 2.16 -4.95
N PHE A 152 0.61 1.27 -5.20
CA PHE A 152 1.45 0.65 -4.19
C PHE A 152 2.87 1.20 -4.34
N TYR A 153 3.47 1.50 -3.19
CA TYR A 153 4.86 1.94 -3.07
C TYR A 153 5.62 1.00 -2.13
N LEU A 154 6.93 0.87 -2.29
CA LEU A 154 7.81 0.22 -1.32
C LEU A 154 8.58 1.28 -0.54
N ALA A 155 8.84 1.01 0.74
CA ALA A 155 9.76 1.80 1.55
C ALA A 155 10.54 0.88 2.48
N ASP A 156 11.74 1.28 2.86
CA ASP A 156 12.55 0.57 3.83
C ASP A 156 12.68 1.36 5.12
N LEU A 157 12.29 0.75 6.23
CA LEU A 157 12.48 1.29 7.57
C LEU A 157 13.91 1.03 8.10
N GLY A 158 14.67 0.13 7.47
CA GLY A 158 16.02 -0.24 7.87
C GLY A 158 16.06 -1.24 9.03
N THR A 159 16.91 -0.98 10.04
CA THR A 159 17.36 -1.94 11.07
C THR A 159 16.30 -2.42 12.07
N GLY A 160 15.03 -2.09 11.88
CA GLY A 160 13.91 -2.87 12.43
C GLY A 160 13.57 -2.68 13.91
N GLU A 161 14.32 -1.90 14.69
CA GLU A 161 13.98 -1.56 16.09
C GLU A 161 13.03 -0.35 16.18
N VAL A 162 11.90 -0.42 15.47
CA VAL A 162 10.77 0.46 15.76
C VAL A 162 9.61 -0.41 16.17
N ASP A 163 9.34 -0.43 17.47
CA ASP A 163 8.07 -0.90 17.98
C ASP A 163 7.00 0.06 17.47
N VAL A 164 6.28 -0.37 16.45
CA VAL A 164 5.11 0.34 15.94
C VAL A 164 4.14 0.46 17.11
N SER A 165 3.83 1.68 17.53
CA SER A 165 2.95 1.91 18.67
C SER A 165 1.59 1.28 18.34
N ILE A 166 1.28 0.17 19.02
CA ILE A 166 -0.01 -0.50 18.91
C ILE A 166 -1.00 0.40 19.62
N ASP A 167 -1.53 1.39 18.90
CA ASP A 167 -2.60 2.21 19.42
C ASP A 167 -3.87 1.36 19.40
N ASN A 168 -4.35 1.03 20.60
CA ASN A 168 -5.52 0.22 20.84
C ASN A 168 -6.81 0.99 20.50
N SER A 169 -6.95 1.47 19.27
CA SER A 169 -8.29 1.68 18.71
C SER A 169 -8.88 0.29 18.48
N GLU A 170 -10.04 0.02 19.08
CA GLU A 170 -10.58 -1.31 19.44
C GLU A 170 -10.65 -2.40 18.35
N ASN A 171 -10.23 -2.20 17.09
CA ASN A 171 -10.44 -3.17 16.01
C ASN A 171 -9.36 -3.26 14.91
N THR A 172 -8.21 -2.61 15.03
CA THR A 172 -7.14 -2.67 14.00
C THR A 172 -5.83 -3.14 14.63
N ARG A 173 -5.22 -4.22 14.09
CA ARG A 173 -3.98 -4.79 14.62
C ARG A 173 -2.87 -4.69 13.58
N LEU A 174 -1.87 -3.87 13.87
CA LEU A 174 -0.60 -3.84 13.14
C LEU A 174 0.27 -5.02 13.55
N PHE A 175 0.95 -5.62 12.58
CA PHE A 175 1.89 -6.72 12.81
C PHE A 175 2.93 -6.79 11.69
N TRP A 176 4.11 -7.25 12.06
CA TRP A 176 5.19 -7.57 11.14
C TRP A 176 5.15 -9.06 10.80
N THR A 177 5.42 -9.39 9.54
CA THR A 177 5.57 -10.78 9.07
C THR A 177 6.32 -10.77 7.75
N SER A 178 6.97 -11.87 7.37
CA SER A 178 7.49 -12.00 6.02
C SER A 178 6.35 -12.15 5.00
N ALA A 179 6.62 -11.82 3.74
CA ALA A 179 5.62 -11.97 2.67
C ALA A 179 5.11 -13.42 2.56
N GLN A 180 6.03 -14.40 2.64
CA GLN A 180 5.68 -15.82 2.69
C GLN A 180 4.92 -16.18 3.97
N GLY A 181 5.29 -15.62 5.12
CA GLY A 181 4.59 -15.84 6.38
C GLY A 181 3.12 -15.41 6.34
N ALA A 182 2.81 -14.27 5.70
CA ALA A 182 1.44 -13.82 5.47
C ALA A 182 0.66 -14.78 4.56
N ILE A 183 1.27 -15.26 3.48
CA ILE A 183 0.66 -16.23 2.56
C ILE A 183 0.33 -17.53 3.30
N ASP A 184 1.26 -18.04 4.10
CA ASP A 184 1.08 -19.27 4.86
C ASP A 184 0.02 -19.12 5.95
N ALA A 185 0.01 -17.99 6.66
CA ALA A 185 -1.03 -17.67 7.65
C ALA A 185 -2.43 -17.60 7.00
N ALA A 186 -2.52 -17.07 5.79
CA ALA A 186 -3.77 -17.10 5.02
C ALA A 186 -4.17 -18.52 4.59
N GLY A 187 -3.19 -19.36 4.22
CA GLY A 187 -3.42 -20.78 3.91
C GLY A 187 -3.92 -21.58 5.11
N ARG A 188 -3.48 -21.21 6.33
CA ARG A 188 -3.98 -21.77 7.60
C ARG A 188 -5.29 -21.13 8.09
N GLY A 189 -5.78 -20.09 7.43
CA GLY A 189 -7.01 -19.38 7.80
C GLY A 189 -6.88 -18.41 8.99
N GLU A 190 -5.65 -18.09 9.41
CA GLU A 190 -5.35 -17.18 10.53
C GLU A 190 -5.62 -15.72 10.14
N ILE A 191 -5.34 -15.37 8.88
CA ILE A 191 -5.68 -14.09 8.26
C ILE A 191 -6.41 -14.32 6.94
N LYS A 192 -7.04 -13.27 6.42
CA LYS A 192 -7.69 -13.30 5.10
C LYS A 192 -7.04 -12.25 4.22
N LEU A 193 -6.74 -12.62 2.98
CA LEU A 193 -6.10 -11.73 1.99
C LEU A 193 -7.05 -11.50 0.82
N ILE A 194 -7.21 -10.24 0.41
CA ILE A 194 -7.84 -9.92 -0.87
C ILE A 194 -6.87 -10.19 -2.01
N PHE A 195 -7.38 -10.40 -3.22
CA PHE A 195 -6.61 -10.79 -4.38
C PHE A 195 -5.40 -9.86 -4.67
N PRO A 196 -5.54 -8.51 -4.69
CA PRO A 196 -4.38 -7.63 -4.88
C PRO A 196 -3.30 -7.82 -3.81
N THR A 197 -3.69 -7.92 -2.53
CA THR A 197 -2.75 -8.13 -1.42
C THR A 197 -2.03 -9.48 -1.58
N ARG A 198 -2.75 -10.55 -1.91
CA ARG A 198 -2.16 -11.88 -2.13
C ARG A 198 -1.13 -11.85 -3.27
N ARG A 199 -1.48 -11.27 -4.41
CA ARG A 199 -0.58 -11.17 -5.57
C ARG A 199 0.66 -10.34 -5.24
N ASN A 200 0.49 -9.20 -4.57
CA ASN A 200 1.62 -8.38 -4.12
C ASN A 200 2.53 -9.16 -3.15
N LEU A 201 1.97 -9.87 -2.16
CA LEU A 201 2.76 -10.72 -1.25
C LEU A 201 3.53 -11.81 -1.99
N GLU A 202 2.92 -12.49 -2.95
CA GLU A 202 3.60 -13.54 -3.73
C GLU A 202 4.73 -12.99 -4.59
N ARG A 203 4.56 -11.78 -5.15
CA ARG A 203 5.63 -11.06 -5.84
C ARG A 203 6.76 -10.70 -4.87
N LEU A 204 6.43 -10.19 -3.69
CA LEU A 204 7.43 -9.80 -2.67
C LEU A 204 8.16 -10.99 -2.06
N ALA A 205 7.52 -12.16 -1.98
CA ALA A 205 8.12 -13.39 -1.47
C ALA A 205 9.26 -13.94 -2.35
N LEU A 206 9.51 -13.35 -3.51
CA LEU A 206 10.64 -13.69 -4.38
C LEU A 206 11.98 -13.13 -3.89
N PHE A 207 11.97 -12.13 -2.99
CA PHE A 207 13.17 -11.34 -2.66
C PHE A 207 13.68 -11.60 -1.25
N ALA A 208 15.00 -11.64 -1.10
CA ALA A 208 15.67 -11.89 0.17
C ALA A 208 15.91 -10.61 1.00
N ASN A 209 15.71 -9.43 0.41
CA ASN A 209 15.91 -8.12 1.05
C ASN A 209 15.17 -7.01 0.27
N PHE A 210 15.16 -5.80 0.84
CA PHE A 210 14.54 -4.64 0.22
C PHE A 210 15.21 -4.23 -1.10
N ASP A 211 16.55 -4.25 -1.17
CA ASP A 211 17.29 -3.83 -2.37
C ASP A 211 16.93 -4.67 -3.60
N GLU A 212 16.78 -5.98 -3.43
CA GLU A 212 16.31 -6.88 -4.49
C GLU A 212 14.87 -6.56 -4.91
N ALA A 213 13.96 -6.33 -3.96
CA ALA A 213 12.58 -5.95 -4.24
C ALA A 213 12.50 -4.60 -4.97
N ARG A 214 13.31 -3.62 -4.55
CA ARG A 214 13.45 -2.30 -5.18
C ARG A 214 13.98 -2.44 -6.61
N ALA A 215 15.08 -3.15 -6.81
CA ALA A 215 15.67 -3.32 -8.13
C ALA A 215 14.69 -3.99 -9.11
N HIS A 216 13.91 -4.96 -8.63
CA HIS A 216 12.86 -5.59 -9.43
C HIS A 216 11.69 -4.65 -9.72
N ALA A 217 11.27 -3.81 -8.77
CA ALA A 217 10.23 -2.81 -8.98
C ALA A 217 10.65 -1.77 -10.03
N GLU A 218 11.89 -1.26 -9.94
CA GLU A 218 12.44 -0.29 -10.90
C GLU A 218 12.62 -0.89 -12.31
N ALA A 219 12.95 -2.18 -12.41
CA ALA A 219 13.10 -2.88 -13.69
C ALA A 219 11.77 -3.18 -14.40
N ILE A 220 10.64 -3.14 -13.69
CA ILE A 220 9.32 -3.48 -14.23
C ILE A 220 8.42 -2.24 -14.20
N PRO A 221 8.16 -1.61 -15.36
CA PRO A 221 7.30 -0.44 -15.42
C PRO A 221 5.92 -0.69 -14.81
N VAL A 222 5.46 0.23 -13.96
CA VAL A 222 4.14 0.14 -13.33
C VAL A 222 3.06 0.28 -14.40
N LYS A 223 2.29 -0.79 -14.61
CA LYS A 223 1.10 -0.82 -15.45
C LYS A 223 -0.14 -0.91 -14.58
N THR A 224 -1.26 -0.38 -15.08
CA THR A 224 -2.56 -0.54 -14.41
C THR A 224 -3.05 -1.97 -14.57
N ILE A 225 -3.06 -2.70 -13.46
CA ILE A 225 -3.54 -4.08 -13.37
C ILE A 225 -5.06 -4.04 -13.25
N ILE A 226 -5.73 -4.58 -14.27
CA ILE A 226 -7.18 -4.73 -14.34
C ILE A 226 -7.46 -6.24 -14.40
N PRO A 227 -7.87 -6.87 -13.29
CA PRO A 227 -8.14 -8.31 -13.27
C PRO A 227 -9.26 -8.68 -14.25
N GLN A 228 -9.13 -9.79 -14.98
CA GLN A 228 -10.14 -10.25 -15.95
C GLN A 228 -10.66 -11.63 -15.57
N ILE A 229 -11.92 -11.92 -15.90
CA ILE A 229 -12.46 -13.27 -15.80
C ILE A 229 -12.18 -13.97 -17.12
N ASP A 230 -11.47 -15.09 -17.04
CA ASP A 230 -11.26 -16.03 -18.15
C ASP A 230 -12.14 -17.26 -17.93
N ASP A 231 -13.14 -17.44 -18.78
CA ASP A 231 -14.10 -18.55 -18.78
C ASP A 231 -13.86 -19.55 -19.92
N SER A 232 -12.69 -19.51 -20.55
CA SER A 232 -12.32 -20.42 -21.64
C SER A 232 -12.11 -21.87 -21.21
N ASN A 233 -11.90 -22.10 -19.90
CA ASN A 233 -11.71 -23.42 -19.29
C ASN A 233 -12.95 -23.85 -18.49
N ASP A 234 -13.05 -25.15 -18.16
CA ASP A 234 -14.17 -25.71 -17.36
C ASP A 234 -14.42 -24.99 -16.04
N GLN A 235 -13.37 -24.41 -15.44
CA GLN A 235 -13.45 -23.60 -14.24
C GLN A 235 -12.99 -22.18 -14.54
N PRO A 236 -13.84 -21.16 -14.32
CA PRO A 236 -13.47 -19.78 -14.59
C PRO A 236 -12.33 -19.33 -13.66
N MET A 237 -11.38 -18.58 -14.22
CA MET A 237 -10.21 -18.04 -13.54
C MET A 237 -10.32 -16.52 -13.45
N LEU A 238 -9.82 -15.93 -12.37
CA LEU A 238 -9.46 -14.53 -12.35
C LEU A 238 -7.98 -14.39 -12.73
N THR A 239 -7.70 -13.59 -13.75
CA THR A 239 -6.37 -13.43 -14.33
C THR A 239 -5.88 -11.98 -14.29
N ILE A 240 -4.57 -11.80 -14.33
CA ILE A 240 -3.87 -10.53 -14.54
C ILE A 240 -2.86 -10.67 -15.68
N MET A 241 -2.40 -9.55 -16.23
CA MET A 241 -1.37 -9.54 -17.27
C MET A 241 -0.06 -10.20 -16.80
N GLU A 242 0.56 -10.99 -17.70
CA GLU A 242 1.77 -11.77 -17.38
C GLU A 242 3.02 -10.91 -17.24
N ASP A 243 3.06 -9.76 -17.91
CA ASP A 243 4.22 -8.88 -17.98
C ASP A 243 4.23 -7.76 -16.91
N ALA A 244 3.47 -7.95 -15.82
CA ALA A 244 3.45 -7.08 -14.64
C ALA A 244 4.40 -7.55 -13.50
N GLY A 245 5.19 -8.60 -13.73
CA GLY A 245 6.22 -9.05 -12.78
C GLY A 245 5.71 -9.88 -11.61
N TYR A 246 4.53 -10.50 -11.74
CA TYR A 246 3.98 -11.38 -10.72
C TYR A 246 4.29 -12.85 -11.05
N PRO A 247 4.70 -13.66 -10.06
CA PRO A 247 4.97 -15.08 -10.30
C PRO A 247 3.69 -15.91 -10.49
N ILE A 248 2.54 -15.40 -10.04
CA ILE A 248 1.25 -16.06 -10.16
C ILE A 248 0.25 -15.07 -10.75
N THR A 249 -0.26 -15.39 -11.94
CA THR A 249 -1.10 -14.49 -12.74
C THR A 249 -2.55 -14.93 -12.82
N ALA A 250 -2.89 -16.11 -12.30
CA ALA A 250 -4.25 -16.65 -12.32
C ALA A 250 -4.63 -17.29 -10.98
N GLU A 251 -5.92 -17.26 -10.64
CA GLU A 251 -6.50 -17.99 -9.51
C GLU A 251 -7.94 -18.41 -9.83
N LEU A 252 -8.38 -19.57 -9.32
CA LEU A 252 -9.74 -20.04 -9.51
C LEU A 252 -10.76 -19.04 -8.98
N LEU A 253 -11.74 -18.67 -9.80
CA LEU A 253 -12.74 -17.66 -9.44
C LEU A 253 -13.48 -18.00 -8.13
N SER A 254 -13.69 -19.29 -7.87
CA SER A 254 -14.38 -19.79 -6.69
C SER A 254 -13.57 -19.65 -5.38
N THR A 255 -12.26 -19.48 -5.45
CA THR A 255 -11.38 -19.35 -4.27
C THR A 255 -11.02 -17.90 -3.96
N VAL A 256 -11.07 -17.03 -4.98
CA VAL A 256 -10.65 -15.63 -4.89
C VAL A 256 -11.51 -14.83 -3.89
N LYS A 257 -10.85 -14.01 -3.07
CA LYS A 257 -11.48 -12.96 -2.25
C LYS A 257 -11.27 -11.60 -2.89
N ARG A 258 -12.36 -10.90 -3.23
CA ARG A 258 -12.34 -9.65 -4.02
C ARG A 258 -12.51 -8.35 -3.21
N GLY A 259 -12.69 -8.46 -1.89
CA GLY A 259 -12.80 -7.32 -0.97
C GLY A 259 -14.20 -6.76 -0.84
#